data_AF-A0A8T0CIA6-F1
#
_entry.id   AF-A0A8T0CIA6-F1
#
_cell.length_a   1.000
_cell.length_b   1.000
_cell.length_c   1.000
_cell.angle_alpha   90.00
_cell.angle_beta   90.00
_cell.angle_gamma   90.00
#
_symmetry.space_group_name_H-M   'P 1'
#
loop_
_entity.id
_entity.type
_entity.pdbx_description
1 polymer ?
#
loop_
_entity_poly.entity_id
_entity_poly.type
_entity_poly.pdbx_seq_one_letter_code
_entity_poly.pdbx_strand_id
1 'polypeptide(L)' 'MTRMKRRYVFIPSAEMFSRASLRWIGYDQMCNPYWSHSVQAFVARTLDTITVWGLECYMKWWRRAQERSHL' A
#
# COMPACT_ATOMS: atom_id res chain seq x y z
N MET A 1 19.31 1.92 -32.17
CA MET A 1 18.10 1.72 -31.32
C MET A 1 18.45 2.02 -29.87
N THR A 2 18.07 3.17 -29.33
CA THR A 2 18.23 3.46 -27.90
C THR A 2 17.18 2.67 -27.12
N ARG A 3 17.61 1.60 -26.45
CA ARG A 3 16.76 0.80 -25.55
C ARG A 3 16.33 1.68 -24.39
N MET A 4 15.09 2.18 -24.41
CA MET A 4 14.49 2.84 -23.26
C MET A 4 14.51 1.86 -22.09
N LYS A 5 15.31 2.15 -21.05
CA LYS A 5 15.29 1.37 -19.82
C LYS A 5 13.90 1.49 -19.22
N ARG A 6 13.18 0.37 -19.10
CA ARG A 6 11.88 0.29 -18.43
C ARG A 6 12.08 0.78 -16.99
N ARG A 7 11.61 1.99 -16.70
CA ARG A 7 11.68 2.57 -15.36
C ARG A 7 10.51 2.00 -14.57
N TYR A 8 10.79 1.04 -13.72
CA TYR A 8 9.83 0.53 -12.76
C TYR A 8 9.73 1.55 -11.61
N VAL A 9 8.58 2.21 -11.48
CA VAL A 9 8.37 3.27 -10.48
C VAL A 9 8.22 2.67 -9.08
N PHE A 10 7.70 1.45 -8.99
CA PHE A 10 7.36 0.77 -7.73
C PHE A 10 8.25 -0.42 -7.39
N ILE A 11 9.08 -0.88 -8.33
CA ILE A 11 9.94 -2.05 -8.16
C ILE A 11 11.38 -1.60 -8.46
N PRO A 12 12.16 -1.25 -7.44
CA PRO A 12 13.56 -0.92 -7.66
C PRO A 12 14.32 -2.17 -8.13
N SER A 13 15.22 -2.02 -9.09
CA SER A 13 16.22 -3.05 -9.36
C SER A 13 17.14 -3.20 -8.14
N ALA A 14 17.68 -4.40 -7.90
CA ALA A 14 18.58 -4.67 -6.78
C ALA A 14 19.72 -3.63 -6.66
N GLU A 15 20.36 -3.25 -7.76
CA GLU A 15 21.45 -2.26 -7.77
C GLU A 15 21.00 -0.86 -7.33
N MET A 16 19.82 -0.42 -7.79
CA MET A 16 19.24 0.87 -7.37
C MET A 16 18.90 0.87 -5.88
N PHE A 17 18.32 -0.22 -5.39
CA PHE A 17 18.00 -0.37 -3.97
C PHE A 17 19.28 -0.34 -3.13
N SER A 18 20.30 -1.14 -3.48
CA SER A 18 21.59 -1.16 -2.78
C SER A 18 22.25 0.22 -2.74
N ARG A 19 22.29 0.96 -3.86
CA ARG A 19 22.84 2.33 -3.89
C ARG A 19 22.06 3.31 -3.01
N ALA A 20 20.73 3.20 -2.99
CA ALA A 20 19.90 4.05 -2.17
C ALA A 20 20.08 3.73 -0.67
N SER A 21 20.18 2.45 -0.30
CA SER A 21 20.46 2.01 1.08
C SER A 21 21.82 2.49 1.58
N LEU A 22 22.87 2.44 0.74
CA LEU A 22 24.20 2.94 1.11
C LEU A 22 24.19 4.45 1.43
N ARG A 23 23.39 5.24 0.71
CA ARG A 23 23.23 6.68 0.97
C ARG A 23 22.45 6.98 2.25
N TRP A 24 21.72 6.00 2.78
CA TRP A 24 20.90 6.14 3.97
C TRP A 24 21.67 5.82 5.27
N ILE A 25 22.88 5.26 5.17
CA ILE A 25 23.73 4.95 6.32
C ILE A 25 24.09 6.27 7.03
N GLY A 26 23.70 6.37 8.31
CA GLY A 26 23.98 7.54 9.16
C GLY A 26 22.87 8.60 9.19
N TYR A 27 21.77 8.42 8.45
CA TYR A 27 20.65 9.36 8.45
C TYR A 27 19.61 9.09 9.55
N ASP A 28 19.11 7.86 9.61
CA ASP A 28 18.08 7.45 10.58
C ASP A 28 18.25 5.97 10.95
N GLN A 29 17.74 5.55 12.11
CA GLN A 29 17.76 4.15 12.52
C GLN A 29 16.89 3.28 11.62
N MET A 30 15.85 3.85 11.00
CA MET A 30 14.98 3.17 10.03
C MET A 30 15.45 3.44 8.60
N CYS A 31 15.91 2.38 7.94
CA CYS A 31 16.30 2.42 6.53
C CYS A 31 15.06 2.34 5.64
N ASN A 32 14.57 3.49 5.15
CA ASN A 32 13.55 3.56 4.11
C ASN A 32 14.07 4.31 2.88
N PRO A 33 14.98 3.67 2.11
CA PRO A 33 15.73 4.32 1.05
C PRO A 33 14.85 4.66 -0.18
N TYR A 34 13.60 4.19 -0.18
CA TYR A 34 12.71 4.29 -1.32
C TYR A 34 11.32 4.74 -0.87
N TRP A 35 11.05 6.03 -1.01
CA TRP A 35 9.79 6.67 -0.59
C TRP A 35 8.54 6.02 -1.20
N SER A 36 8.65 5.34 -2.34
CA SER A 36 7.51 4.63 -2.93
C SER A 36 7.04 3.46 -2.06
N HIS A 37 7.89 2.87 -1.21
CA HIS A 37 7.45 1.90 -0.21
C HIS A 37 6.55 2.55 0.84
N SER A 38 6.80 3.80 1.23
CA SER A 38 5.89 4.55 2.10
C SER A 38 4.53 4.75 1.43
N VAL A 39 4.50 5.05 0.13
CA VAL A 39 3.25 5.18 -0.64
C VAL A 39 2.53 3.85 -0.73
N GLN A 40 3.23 2.75 -1.01
CA GLN A 40 2.65 1.41 -1.01
C GLN A 40 2.03 1.06 0.35
N ALA A 41 2.75 1.35 1.43
CA ALA A 41 2.25 1.13 2.79
C ALA A 41 1.02 1.99 3.11
N PHE A 42 0.99 3.25 2.67
CA PHE A 42 -0.17 4.13 2.82
C PHE A 42 -1.38 3.58 2.08
N VAL A 43 -1.22 3.22 0.80
CA VAL A 43 -2.31 2.64 -0.02
C VAL A 43 -2.84 1.36 0.60
N ALA A 44 -1.95 0.46 1.05
CA ALA A 44 -2.35 -0.79 1.70
C ALA A 44 -3.22 -0.54 2.96
N ARG A 45 -2.82 0.40 3.81
CA ARG A 45 -3.59 0.77 5.02
C ARG A 45 -4.94 1.40 4.69
N THR A 46 -4.99 2.25 3.66
CA THR A 46 -6.25 2.86 3.21
C THR A 46 -7.21 1.80 2.66
N LEU A 47 -6.71 0.86 1.86
CA LEU A 47 -7.52 -0.24 1.32
C LEU A 47 -8.08 -1.12 2.44
N ASP A 48 -7.26 -1.46 3.44
CA ASP A 48 -7.71 -2.21 4.62
C ASP A 48 -8.86 -1.49 5.34
N THR A 49 -8.68 -0.19 5.61
CA THR A 49 -9.70 0.65 6.27
C THR A 49 -11.02 0.69 5.49
N ILE A 50 -10.95 0.89 4.17
CA ILE A 50 -12.13 0.91 3.29
C ILE A 50 -12.83 -0.45 3.28
N THR A 51 -12.05 -1.54 3.27
CA THR A 51 -12.58 -2.90 3.24
C THR A 51 -13.33 -3.23 4.53
N VAL A 52 -12.74 -2.92 5.69
CA VAL A 52 -13.39 -3.11 7.00
C VAL A 52 -14.66 -2.27 7.10
N TRP A 53 -14.60 -0.99 6.69
CA TRP A 53 -15.78 -0.13 6.70
C TRP A 53 -16.89 -0.64 5.77
N GLY A 54 -16.54 -1.09 4.57
CA GLY A 54 -17.49 -1.66 3.61
C GLY A 54 -18.18 -2.91 4.16
N LEU A 55 -17.42 -3.79 4.83
CA LEU A 55 -17.96 -4.98 5.50
C LEU A 55 -18.91 -4.60 6.64
N GLU A 56 -18.53 -3.65 7.49
CA GLU A 56 -19.39 -3.13 8.57
C GLU A 56 -20.71 -2.57 8.03
N CYS A 57 -20.64 -1.76 6.96
CA CYS A 57 -21.82 -1.23 6.29
C CYS A 57 -22.70 -2.34 5.70
N TYR A 58 -22.09 -3.33 5.04
CA TYR A 58 -22.80 -4.48 4.49
C TYR A 58 -23.50 -5.28 5.58
N MET A 59 -22.81 -5.58 6.69
CA MET A 59 -23.38 -6.32 7.82
C MET A 59 -24.55 -5.56 8.48
N LYS A 60 -24.43 -4.24 8.63
CA LYS A 60 -25.53 -3.39 9.13
C LYS A 60 -26.72 -3.36 8.18
N TRP A 61 -26.47 -3.28 6.88
CA TRP A 61 -27.53 -3.35 5.88
C TRP A 61 -28.23 -4.72 5.91
N TRP A 62 -27.46 -5.79 5.99
CA TRP A 62 -27.95 -7.17 6.01
C TRP A 62 -28.81 -7.46 7.24
N ARG A 63 -28.39 -6.98 8.42
CA ARG A 63 -29.19 -7.08 9.66
C ARG A 63 -30.56 -6.42 9.52
N ARG A 64 -30.61 -5.21 8.97
CA ARG A 64 -31.89 -4.51 8.70
C ARG A 64 -32.74 -5.21 7.66
N ALA A 65 -32.11 -5.89 6.70
CA ALA A 65 -32.84 -6.69 5.72
C ALA A 65 -33.52 -7.89 6.39
N GLN A 66 -32.86 -8.58 7.34
CA GLN A 66 -33.49 -9.65 8.10
C GLN A 66 -34.66 -9.16 8.94
N GLU A 67 -34.51 -8.05 9.67
CA GLU A 67 -35.58 -7.47 10.48
C GLU A 67 -36.84 -7.16 9.65
N ARG A 68 -36.68 -6.76 8.39
CA ARG A 68 -37.80 -6.49 7.46
C ARG A 68 -38.44 -7.74 6.87
N SER A 69 -37.73 -8.87 6.82
CA SER A 69 -38.29 -10.15 6.32
C SER A 69 -39.05 -10.93 7.39
N HIS A 70 -38.87 -10.57 8.67
CA HIS A 70 -39.56 -11.19 9.80
C HIS A 70 -40.82 -10.41 10.26
N LEU A 71 -41.14 -9.29 9.60
CA LEU A 71 -42.38 -8.52 9.73
C LEU A 71 -43.30 -8.83 8.55
#